data_AF-A0A7Y6UXZ4-F1
#
_entry.id   AF-A0A7Y6UXZ4-F1
#
_cell.length_a   1.000
_cell.length_b   1.000
_cell.length_c   1.000
_cell.angle_alpha   90.00
_cell.angle_beta   90.00
_cell.angle_gamma   90.00
#
_symmetry.space_group_name_H-M   'P 1'
#
loop_
_entity.id
_entity.type
_entity.pdbx_description
1 polymer ?
#
loop_
_entity_poly.entity_id
_entity_poly.type
_entity_poly.pdbx_seq_one_letter_code
_entity_poly.pdbx_strand_id
1 'polypeptide(L)'
;MDAPPTMYELLIKDPDDVLGGLSYIAYKQHKLEFLKAVARERNGPPTQEELSRFYLAASTPAMLAMYMQRAKKMSWAFFSTSLEARAAQLQDQFTSTTTGQKLELILKQLAAKRTFKGWLADSLGNLAVNFLTILLIASAVYGFRALDRFSSDFGRQTGVLRGEGASLQKAPWSSLAQPVNAPGK
;
A
#
# COMPACT_ATOMS: atom_id res chain seq x y z
N MET A 1 24.39 -38.62 49.59
CA MET A 1 24.14 -37.17 49.59
C MET A 1 24.61 -36.68 48.24
N ASP A 2 23.70 -36.24 47.38
CA ASP A 2 24.06 -35.73 46.07
C ASP A 2 24.84 -34.42 46.22
N ALA A 3 25.78 -34.18 45.30
CA ALA A 3 26.52 -32.93 45.27
C ALA A 3 25.54 -31.75 45.13
N PRO A 4 25.80 -30.60 45.77
CA PRO A 4 24.94 -29.44 45.61
C PRO A 4 24.88 -29.04 44.13
N PRO A 5 23.70 -28.64 43.62
CA PRO A 5 23.56 -28.22 42.23
C PRO A 5 24.51 -27.07 41.97
N THR A 6 25.09 -27.03 40.78
CA THR A 6 25.99 -25.97 40.34
C THR A 6 25.23 -24.67 40.06
N MET A 7 25.91 -23.53 40.12
CA MET A 7 25.27 -22.25 39.77
C MET A 7 24.76 -22.21 38.32
N TYR A 8 25.38 -23.00 37.43
CA TYR A 8 24.90 -23.13 36.06
C TYR A 8 23.51 -23.76 36.03
N GLU A 9 23.33 -24.90 36.70
CA GLU A 9 22.04 -25.61 36.78
C GLU A 9 20.96 -24.79 37.51
N LEU A 10 21.36 -23.91 38.44
CA LEU A 10 20.43 -23.01 39.13
C LEU A 10 19.92 -21.87 38.25
N LEU A 11 20.70 -21.43 37.26
CA LEU A 11 20.38 -20.27 36.43
C LEU A 11 19.92 -20.62 35.02
N ILE A 12 20.33 -21.77 34.48
CA ILE A 12 20.10 -22.20 33.11
C ILE A 12 19.26 -23.46 33.12
N LYS A 13 18.02 -23.35 32.63
CA LYS A 13 17.07 -24.47 32.59
C LYS A 13 17.15 -25.26 31.30
N ASP A 14 17.61 -24.62 30.23
CA ASP A 14 17.67 -25.16 28.88
C ASP A 14 18.92 -24.64 28.17
N PRO A 15 19.57 -25.44 27.28
CA PRO A 15 20.74 -25.00 26.54
C PRO A 15 20.54 -23.71 25.71
N ASP A 16 19.31 -23.44 25.26
CA ASP A 16 18.94 -22.26 24.48
C ASP A 16 18.41 -21.10 25.34
N ASP A 17 18.49 -21.20 26.68
CA ASP A 17 18.10 -20.15 27.60
C ASP A 17 19.12 -19.00 27.62
N VAL A 18 19.02 -18.12 26.62
CA VAL A 18 19.89 -16.93 26.48
C VAL A 18 19.83 -16.04 27.72
N LEU A 19 18.65 -15.88 28.33
CA LEU A 19 18.52 -15.07 29.54
C LEU A 19 19.23 -15.74 30.71
N GLY A 20 19.12 -17.06 30.86
CA GLY A 20 19.89 -17.86 31.83
C GLY A 20 21.40 -17.77 31.59
N GLY A 21 21.84 -17.76 30.32
CA GLY A 21 23.24 -17.55 29.95
C GLY A 21 23.77 -16.19 30.40
N LEU A 22 23.03 -15.12 30.12
CA LEU A 22 23.33 -13.77 30.62
C LEU A 22 23.24 -13.69 32.15
N SER A 23 22.31 -14.46 32.72
CA SER A 23 22.23 -14.94 34.11
C SER A 23 23.56 -15.26 34.74
N TYR A 24 24.12 -16.31 34.17
CA TYR A 24 25.36 -16.89 34.61
C TYR A 24 26.54 -15.94 34.43
N ILE A 25 26.56 -15.15 33.35
CA ILE A 25 27.56 -14.09 33.15
C ILE A 25 27.49 -13.04 34.27
N ALA A 26 26.29 -12.57 34.63
CA ALA A 26 26.10 -11.63 35.74
C ALA A 26 26.58 -12.21 37.08
N TYR A 27 26.33 -13.49 37.35
CA TYR A 27 26.91 -14.19 38.49
C TYR A 27 28.45 -14.21 38.46
N LYS A 28 29.06 -14.52 37.31
CA LYS A 28 30.53 -14.55 37.18
C LYS A 28 31.16 -13.18 37.42
N GLN A 29 30.49 -12.11 37.01
CA GLN A 29 30.91 -10.73 37.32
C GLN A 29 30.89 -10.49 38.83
N HIS A 30 29.79 -10.83 39.51
CA HIS A 30 29.67 -10.68 40.95
C HIS A 30 30.72 -11.54 41.71
N LYS A 31 30.94 -12.78 41.28
CA LYS A 31 32.00 -13.63 41.84
C LYS A 31 33.37 -12.97 41.67
N LEU A 32 33.67 -12.41 40.50
CA LEU A 32 34.94 -11.72 40.26
C LEU A 32 35.11 -10.50 41.17
N GLU A 33 34.05 -9.72 41.40
CA GLU A 33 34.05 -8.59 42.33
C GLU A 33 34.34 -9.04 43.75
N PHE A 34 33.69 -10.11 44.22
CA PHE A 34 33.96 -10.72 45.52
C PHE A 34 35.42 -11.16 45.65
N LEU A 35 35.96 -11.89 44.66
CA LEU A 35 37.35 -12.34 44.66
C LEU A 35 38.33 -11.16 44.78
N LYS A 36 38.07 -10.07 44.05
CA LYS A 36 38.88 -8.84 44.10
C LYS A 36 38.77 -8.13 45.45
N ALA A 37 37.58 -8.10 46.05
CA ALA A 37 37.35 -7.47 47.35
C ALA A 37 38.13 -8.20 48.45
N VAL A 38 37.98 -9.53 48.55
CA VAL A 38 38.71 -10.33 49.54
C VAL A 38 40.22 -10.23 49.33
N ALA A 39 40.68 -10.28 48.08
CA ALA A 39 42.11 -10.15 47.78
C ALA A 39 42.71 -8.83 48.24
N ARG A 40 41.95 -7.73 48.13
CA ARG A 40 42.35 -6.40 48.60
C ARG A 40 42.37 -6.31 50.12
N GLU A 41 41.36 -6.86 50.79
CA GLU A 41 41.25 -6.78 52.26
C GLU A 41 42.29 -7.65 52.98
N ARG A 42 42.58 -8.85 52.43
CA ARG A 42 43.48 -9.81 53.06
C ARG A 42 44.91 -9.79 52.51
N ASN A 43 45.19 -9.04 51.45
CA ASN A 43 46.45 -9.13 50.69
C ASN A 43 46.78 -10.57 50.24
N GLY A 44 45.77 -11.35 49.84
CA GLY A 44 45.94 -12.75 49.45
C GLY A 44 44.66 -13.37 48.89
N PRO A 45 44.73 -14.53 48.21
CA PRO A 45 43.56 -15.13 47.59
C PRO A 45 42.52 -15.58 48.64
N PRO A 46 41.22 -15.57 48.28
CA PRO A 46 40.18 -16.10 49.15
C PRO A 46 40.38 -17.59 49.42
N THR A 47 40.13 -17.98 50.67
CA THR A 47 40.13 -19.35 51.15
C THR A 47 38.92 -20.12 50.64
N GLN A 48 39.00 -21.45 50.66
CA GLN A 48 37.91 -22.31 50.23
C GLN A 48 36.62 -22.11 51.05
N GLU A 49 36.74 -21.78 52.34
CA GLU A 49 35.60 -21.50 53.20
C GLU A 49 34.90 -20.18 52.85
N GLU A 50 35.64 -19.14 52.48
CA GLU A 50 35.05 -17.88 51.99
C GLU A 50 34.32 -18.09 50.66
N LEU A 51 34.89 -18.92 49.78
CA LEU A 51 34.25 -19.28 48.51
C LEU A 51 32.96 -20.08 48.72
N SER A 52 32.90 -20.98 49.71
CA SER A 52 31.68 -21.73 50.02
C SER A 52 30.61 -20.84 50.65
N ARG A 53 30.99 -19.91 51.54
CA ARG A 53 30.08 -18.90 52.11
C ARG A 53 29.52 -17.98 51.03
N PHE A 54 30.37 -17.51 50.12
CA PHE A 54 29.92 -16.73 48.97
C PHE A 54 28.94 -17.53 48.12
N TYR A 55 29.24 -18.81 47.85
CA TYR A 55 28.35 -19.66 47.06
C TYR A 55 26.95 -19.76 47.67
N LEU A 56 26.87 -20.03 48.97
CA LEU A 56 25.61 -20.13 49.71
C LEU A 56 24.83 -18.81 49.69
N ALA A 57 25.50 -17.67 49.86
CA ALA A 57 24.86 -16.37 49.77
C ALA A 57 24.36 -16.07 48.35
N ALA A 58 25.17 -16.37 47.35
CA ALA A 58 24.91 -16.12 45.94
C ALA A 58 23.85 -17.05 45.32
N SER A 59 23.59 -18.22 45.91
CA SER A 59 22.59 -19.20 45.45
C SER A 59 21.21 -19.01 46.08
N THR A 60 21.03 -17.99 46.93
CA THR A 60 19.71 -17.66 47.49
C THR A 60 18.72 -17.24 46.39
N PRO A 61 17.40 -17.49 46.56
CA PRO A 61 16.40 -17.11 45.57
C PRO A 61 16.43 -15.63 45.19
N ALA A 62 16.70 -14.75 46.15
CA ALA A 62 16.80 -13.31 45.93
C ALA A 62 17.99 -12.96 45.01
N MET A 63 19.15 -13.60 45.22
CA MET A 63 20.34 -13.39 44.39
C MET A 63 20.15 -13.95 42.99
N LEU A 64 19.55 -15.13 42.84
CA LEU A 64 19.20 -15.70 41.54
C LEU A 64 18.26 -14.74 40.76
N ALA A 65 17.22 -14.22 41.42
CA ALA A 65 16.31 -13.25 40.82
C ALA A 65 17.02 -11.94 40.41
N MET A 66 17.96 -11.46 41.23
CA MET A 66 18.79 -10.29 40.92
C MET A 66 19.62 -10.51 39.65
N TYR A 67 20.29 -11.66 39.50
CA TYR A 67 21.03 -11.97 38.27
C TYR A 67 20.09 -12.00 37.07
N MET A 68 18.91 -12.62 37.21
CA MET A 68 17.89 -12.63 36.15
C MET A 68 17.45 -11.22 35.74
N GLN A 69 17.22 -10.35 36.72
CA GLN A 69 16.85 -8.96 36.45
C GLN A 69 17.98 -8.20 35.74
N ARG A 70 19.23 -8.42 36.13
CA ARG A 70 20.39 -7.79 35.50
C ARG A 70 20.55 -8.23 34.05
N ALA A 71 20.37 -9.51 33.76
CA ALA A 71 20.35 -10.02 32.39
C ALA A 71 19.24 -9.39 31.56
N LYS A 72 18.00 -9.35 32.08
CA LYS A 72 16.87 -8.69 31.40
C LYS A 72 17.19 -7.23 31.05
N LYS A 73 17.81 -6.49 31.97
CA LYS A 73 18.22 -5.10 31.74
C LYS A 73 19.28 -4.99 30.64
N MET A 74 20.28 -5.88 30.64
CA MET A 74 21.31 -5.92 29.59
C MET A 74 20.72 -6.23 28.22
N SER A 75 19.83 -7.23 28.13
CA SER A 75 19.14 -7.57 26.90
C SER A 75 18.27 -6.42 26.40
N TRP A 76 17.48 -5.81 27.29
CA TRP A 76 16.65 -4.66 26.95
C TRP A 76 17.48 -3.49 26.41
N ALA A 77 18.57 -3.13 27.09
CA ALA A 77 19.45 -2.06 26.65
C ALA A 77 20.07 -2.35 25.28
N PHE A 78 20.48 -3.60 25.02
CA PHE A 78 21.00 -4.00 23.72
C PHE A 78 19.94 -3.88 22.62
N PHE A 79 18.72 -4.38 22.86
CA PHE A 79 17.63 -4.31 21.89
C PHE A 79 17.19 -2.87 21.62
N SER A 80 17.00 -2.06 22.66
CA SER A 80 16.59 -0.66 22.49
C SER A 80 17.63 0.13 21.70
N THR A 81 18.92 -0.01 22.06
CA THR A 81 20.02 0.66 21.35
C THR A 81 20.11 0.20 19.90
N SER A 82 19.94 -1.10 19.64
CA SER A 82 19.99 -1.64 18.28
C SER A 82 18.80 -1.18 17.44
N LEU A 83 17.60 -1.12 18.02
CA LEU A 83 16.40 -0.63 17.34
C LEU A 83 16.51 0.87 17.02
N GLU A 84 16.98 1.67 17.98
CA GLU A 84 17.24 3.10 17.77
C GLU A 84 18.28 3.32 16.66
N ALA A 85 19.38 2.57 16.68
CA ALA A 85 20.40 2.65 15.63
C ALA A 85 19.84 2.25 14.25
N ARG A 86 19.00 1.21 14.18
CA ARG A 86 18.35 0.80 12.93
C ARG A 86 17.32 1.83 12.44
N ALA A 87 16.54 2.42 13.33
CA ALA A 87 15.59 3.47 12.99
C ALA A 87 16.32 4.70 12.44
N ALA A 88 17.41 5.11 13.08
CA ALA A 88 18.27 6.20 12.59
C ALA A 88 18.87 5.88 11.21
N GLN A 89 19.42 4.68 11.02
CA GLN A 89 19.95 4.24 9.72
C GLN A 89 18.88 4.25 8.62
N LEU A 90 17.66 3.80 8.92
CA LEU A 90 16.55 3.84 7.97
C LEU A 90 16.21 5.29 7.59
N GLN A 91 16.07 6.18 8.58
CA GLN A 91 15.79 7.60 8.33
C GLN A 91 16.87 8.26 7.48
N ASP A 92 18.14 7.98 7.76
CA ASP A 92 19.28 8.47 6.98
C ASP A 92 19.24 7.91 5.56
N GLN A 93 18.96 6.62 5.37
CA GLN A 93 18.80 6.03 4.04
C GLN A 93 17.64 6.66 3.28
N PHE A 94 16.48 6.90 3.89
CA PHE A 94 15.34 7.53 3.22
C PHE A 94 15.64 8.96 2.77
N THR A 95 16.39 9.71 3.58
CA THR A 95 16.76 11.10 3.27
C THR A 95 17.87 11.18 2.23
N SER A 96 18.83 10.25 2.27
CA SER A 96 20.02 10.27 1.41
C SER A 96 19.85 9.52 0.09
N THR A 97 18.99 8.49 0.02
CA THR A 97 18.82 7.71 -1.20
C THR A 97 17.77 8.32 -2.14
N THR A 98 17.94 7.99 -3.41
CA THR A 98 17.17 8.46 -4.57
C THR A 98 15.66 8.27 -4.43
N THR A 99 15.15 7.55 -3.42
CA THR A 99 13.73 7.39 -3.14
C THR A 99 13.09 8.71 -2.71
N GLY A 100 13.71 9.47 -1.81
CA GLY A 100 13.22 10.81 -1.42
C GLY A 100 13.26 11.78 -2.60
N GLN A 101 14.36 11.75 -3.36
CA GLN A 101 14.53 12.57 -4.57
C GLN A 101 13.56 12.18 -5.69
N LYS A 102 13.31 10.87 -5.90
CA LYS A 102 12.32 10.37 -6.86
C LYS A 102 10.91 10.72 -6.43
N LEU A 103 10.60 10.75 -5.14
CA LEU A 103 9.29 11.16 -4.64
C LEU A 103 9.05 12.65 -4.94
N GLU A 104 10.05 13.51 -4.70
CA GLU A 104 9.98 14.92 -5.13
C GLU A 104 9.88 15.06 -6.65
N LEU A 105 10.62 14.26 -7.41
CA LEU A 105 10.55 14.26 -8.88
C LEU A 105 9.17 13.80 -9.37
N ILE A 106 8.60 12.76 -8.76
CA ILE A 106 7.25 12.26 -9.04
C ILE A 106 6.22 13.31 -8.67
N LEU A 107 6.34 13.98 -7.52
CA LEU A 107 5.44 15.07 -7.12
C LEU A 107 5.56 16.28 -8.06
N LYS A 108 6.76 16.66 -8.48
CA LYS A 108 6.99 17.70 -9.50
C LYS A 108 6.44 17.29 -10.86
N GLN A 109 6.60 16.04 -11.28
CA GLN A 109 6.05 15.51 -12.53
C GLN A 109 4.53 15.39 -12.49
N LEU A 110 3.93 15.02 -11.36
CA LEU A 110 2.49 15.02 -11.13
C LEU A 110 1.93 16.44 -11.13
N ALA A 111 2.61 17.40 -10.49
CA ALA A 111 2.23 18.81 -10.53
C ALA A 111 2.31 19.37 -11.96
N ALA A 112 3.34 19.02 -12.72
CA ALA A 112 3.48 19.40 -14.12
C ALA A 112 2.40 18.74 -15.02
N LYS A 113 2.10 17.45 -14.82
CA LYS A 113 1.03 16.73 -15.54
C LYS A 113 -0.38 17.16 -15.14
N ARG A 114 -0.53 17.92 -14.06
CA ARG A 114 -1.81 18.53 -13.64
C ARG A 114 -2.10 19.86 -14.34
N THR A 115 -1.34 20.23 -15.37
CA THR A 115 -1.71 21.36 -16.24
C THR A 115 -2.77 20.89 -17.25
N PHE A 116 -4.03 21.07 -16.84
CA PHE A 116 -5.29 21.17 -17.59
C PHE A 116 -5.23 21.18 -19.14
N LYS A 117 -4.22 21.82 -19.74
CA LYS A 117 -3.94 21.87 -21.18
C LYS A 117 -3.73 20.50 -21.84
N GLY A 118 -3.10 19.54 -21.15
CA GLY A 118 -2.91 18.17 -21.67
C GLY A 118 -4.22 17.39 -21.73
N TRP A 119 -4.99 17.40 -20.63
CA TRP A 119 -6.30 16.77 -20.56
C TRP A 119 -7.32 17.37 -21.54
N LEU A 120 -7.28 18.69 -21.76
CA LEU A 120 -8.16 19.39 -22.69
C LEU A 120 -7.82 19.07 -24.16
N ALA A 121 -6.54 19.01 -24.52
CA ALA A 121 -6.11 18.65 -25.86
C ALA A 121 -6.54 17.22 -26.23
N ASP A 122 -6.37 16.27 -25.31
CA ASP A 122 -6.78 14.87 -25.51
C ASP A 122 -8.31 14.73 -25.60
N SER A 123 -9.05 15.49 -24.80
CA SER A 123 -10.51 15.49 -24.81
C SER A 123 -11.11 16.17 -26.06
N LEU A 124 -10.48 17.21 -26.60
CA LEU A 124 -10.90 17.86 -27.85
C LEU A 124 -10.56 17.04 -29.10
N GLY A 125 -9.44 16.30 -29.09
CA GLY A 125 -9.04 15.47 -30.23
C GLY A 125 -10.09 14.42 -30.59
N ASN A 126 -10.60 13.68 -29.60
CA ASN A 126 -11.64 12.67 -29.83
C ASN A 126 -13.02 13.27 -30.09
N LEU A 127 -13.34 14.41 -29.45
CA LEU A 127 -14.61 15.09 -29.67
C LEU A 127 -14.70 15.68 -31.09
N ALA A 128 -13.59 16.23 -31.60
CA ALA A 128 -13.53 16.82 -32.93
C ALA A 128 -13.81 15.79 -34.04
N VAL A 129 -13.28 14.57 -33.92
CA VAL A 129 -13.52 13.51 -34.90
C VAL A 129 -15.01 13.12 -34.95
N ASN A 130 -15.64 12.94 -33.78
CA ASN A 130 -17.08 12.63 -33.72
C ASN A 130 -17.94 13.78 -34.26
N PHE A 131 -17.56 15.03 -33.95
CA PHE A 131 -18.27 16.20 -34.45
C PHE A 131 -18.14 16.35 -35.97
N LEU A 132 -16.93 16.12 -36.52
CA LEU A 132 -16.68 16.14 -37.96
C LEU A 132 -17.51 15.06 -38.67
N THR A 133 -17.61 13.88 -38.07
CA THR A 133 -18.39 12.76 -38.62
C THR A 133 -19.88 13.09 -38.65
N ILE A 134 -20.43 13.66 -37.57
CA ILE A 134 -21.83 14.13 -37.52
C ILE A 134 -22.08 15.21 -38.58
N LEU A 135 -21.15 16.16 -38.72
CA LEU A 135 -21.28 17.25 -39.68
C LEU A 135 -21.24 16.73 -41.12
N LEU A 136 -20.38 15.76 -41.41
CA LEU A 136 -20.27 15.13 -42.73
C LEU A 136 -21.53 14.32 -43.08
N ILE A 137 -22.06 13.55 -42.13
CA ILE A 137 -23.34 12.84 -42.29
C ILE A 137 -24.50 13.82 -42.49
N ALA A 138 -24.57 14.89 -41.69
CA ALA A 138 -25.60 15.91 -41.81
C ALA A 138 -25.54 16.63 -43.18
N SER A 139 -24.32 16.93 -43.65
CA SER A 139 -24.07 17.54 -44.95
C SER A 139 -24.52 16.63 -46.09
N ALA A 140 -24.23 15.34 -46.02
CA ALA A 140 -24.69 14.36 -47.00
C ALA A 140 -26.22 14.30 -47.02
N VAL A 141 -26.87 14.13 -45.86
CA VAL A 141 -28.35 14.02 -45.78
C VAL A 141 -29.05 15.30 -46.27
N TYR A 142 -28.55 16.48 -45.90
CA TYR A 142 -29.12 17.74 -46.39
C TYR A 142 -28.82 17.98 -47.87
N GLY A 143 -27.62 17.63 -48.34
CA GLY A 143 -27.21 17.74 -49.74
C GLY A 143 -28.08 16.86 -50.65
N PHE A 144 -28.32 15.60 -50.28
CA PHE A 144 -29.20 14.71 -51.04
C PHE A 144 -30.64 15.24 -51.07
N ARG A 145 -31.19 15.71 -49.95
CA ARG A 145 -32.53 16.30 -49.92
C ARG A 145 -32.65 17.59 -50.71
N ALA A 146 -31.60 18.41 -50.75
CA ALA A 146 -31.56 19.62 -51.56
C ALA A 146 -31.49 19.28 -53.05
N LEU A 147 -30.72 18.25 -53.43
CA LEU A 147 -30.63 17.77 -54.79
C LEU A 147 -31.93 17.11 -55.28
N ASP A 148 -32.63 16.36 -54.42
CA ASP A 148 -33.94 15.78 -54.74
C ASP A 148 -35.01 16.87 -54.97
N ARG A 149 -34.99 17.94 -54.16
CA ARG A 149 -35.86 19.10 -54.37
C ARG A 149 -35.51 19.81 -55.67
N PHE A 150 -34.23 20.04 -55.93
CA PHE A 150 -33.80 20.67 -57.17
C PHE A 150 -34.12 19.80 -58.39
N SER A 151 -33.90 18.49 -58.33
CA SER A 151 -34.20 17.55 -59.41
C SER A 151 -35.70 17.41 -59.66
N SER A 152 -36.53 17.39 -58.62
CA SER A 152 -37.99 17.35 -58.76
C SER A 152 -38.56 18.68 -59.26
N ASP A 153 -38.04 19.82 -58.83
CA ASP A 153 -38.42 21.14 -59.33
C ASP A 153 -37.96 21.33 -60.79
N PHE A 154 -36.74 20.91 -61.12
CA PHE A 154 -36.22 20.92 -62.49
C PHE A 154 -36.98 19.93 -63.37
N GLY A 155 -37.34 18.75 -62.87
CA GLY A 155 -38.15 17.75 -63.57
C GLY A 155 -39.60 18.20 -63.82
N ARG A 156 -40.16 19.03 -62.93
CA ARG A 156 -41.44 19.71 -63.12
C ARG A 156 -41.34 20.88 -64.11
N GLN A 157 -40.26 21.65 -64.09
CA GLN A 157 -40.06 22.80 -64.99
C GLN A 157 -39.63 22.40 -66.41
N THR A 158 -38.92 21.28 -66.57
CA THR A 158 -38.46 20.73 -67.86
C THR A 158 -39.41 19.71 -68.47
N GLY A 159 -40.51 19.37 -67.78
CA GLY A 159 -41.58 18.50 -68.30
C GLY A 159 -41.22 17.01 -68.44
N VAL A 160 -40.07 16.57 -67.91
CA VAL A 160 -39.62 15.17 -67.98
C VAL A 160 -40.36 14.25 -67.00
N LEU A 161 -40.99 14.80 -65.96
CA LEU A 161 -41.89 14.06 -65.06
C LEU A 161 -43.36 14.25 -65.48
N ARG A 162 -43.77 13.62 -66.59
CA ARG A 162 -45.18 13.50 -66.99
C ARG A 162 -45.73 12.11 -66.61
N GLY A 163 -46.16 11.97 -65.36
CA GLY A 163 -47.25 11.06 -65.00
C GLY A 163 -48.41 11.94 -64.54
N GLU A 164 -49.63 11.88 -65.05
CA GLU A 164 -50.34 10.85 -65.80
C GLU A 164 -51.41 11.50 -66.70
N GLY A 165 -51.89 10.79 -67.72
CA GLY A 165 -53.24 10.97 -68.26
C GLY A 165 -53.84 9.57 -68.42
N ALA A 166 -54.57 9.04 -67.43
CA ALA A 166 -55.99 9.25 -67.15
C ALA A 166 -56.94 8.61 -68.18
N SER A 167 -57.72 7.60 -67.75
CA SER A 167 -59.18 7.56 -68.02
C SER A 167 -59.93 6.50 -67.19
N LEU A 168 -60.74 7.02 -66.26
CA LEU A 168 -62.14 6.70 -65.95
C LEU A 168 -62.65 5.24 -65.98
N GLN A 169 -63.08 4.73 -64.82
CA GLN A 169 -64.37 4.03 -64.75
C GLN A 169 -65.09 4.15 -63.38
N LYS A 170 -66.24 4.83 -63.45
CA LYS A 170 -67.48 4.83 -62.65
C LYS A 170 -67.52 4.27 -61.21
N ALA A 171 -68.14 5.07 -60.34
CA ALA A 171 -68.71 4.78 -59.00
C ALA A 171 -69.78 3.65 -59.04
N PRO A 172 -70.55 3.31 -57.96
CA PRO A 172 -70.61 3.81 -56.58
C PRO A 172 -70.80 2.69 -55.51
N TRP A 173 -71.04 3.10 -54.25
CA TRP A 173 -71.88 2.47 -53.21
C TRP A 173 -71.19 2.20 -51.87
N SER A 174 -71.88 2.69 -50.85
CA SER A 174 -72.14 2.06 -49.54
C SER A 174 -70.93 1.73 -48.69
N SER A 175 -70.78 2.13 -47.43
CA SER A 175 -71.70 2.65 -46.42
C SER A 175 -70.98 2.27 -45.11
N LEU A 176 -71.05 3.13 -44.08
CA LEU A 176 -70.89 2.73 -42.68
C LEU A 176 -69.48 2.18 -42.33
N ALA A 177 -68.69 2.79 -41.46
CA ALA A 177 -69.06 3.14 -40.10
C ALA A 177 -67.97 4.02 -39.48
N GLN A 178 -68.41 4.70 -38.43
CA GLN A 178 -67.78 5.70 -37.58
C GLN A 178 -66.50 5.23 -36.82
N PRO A 179 -65.79 6.17 -36.15
CA PRO A 179 -64.46 5.94 -35.59
C PRO A 179 -64.51 5.38 -34.16
N VAL A 180 -63.53 4.56 -33.75
CA VAL A 180 -63.29 4.26 -32.32
C VAL A 180 -61.79 4.09 -32.00
N ASN A 181 -61.40 4.84 -30.96
CA ASN A 181 -60.20 4.90 -30.13
C ASN A 181 -59.26 3.68 -29.95
N ALA A 182 -57.95 3.99 -30.05
CA ALA A 182 -56.89 3.89 -29.02
C ALA A 182 -56.42 2.49 -28.51
N PRO A 183 -55.41 2.39 -27.59
CA PRO A 183 -54.10 1.75 -27.84
C PRO A 183 -53.83 0.48 -27.00
N GLY A 184 -52.73 -0.23 -27.29
CA GLY A 184 -52.05 -1.08 -26.31
C GLY A 184 -51.56 -2.44 -26.81
N LYS A 185 -50.24 -2.57 -27.00
CA LYS A 185 -49.30 -3.41 -26.23
C LYS A 185 -47.94 -3.43 -26.92
#